data_AF-A0AAF0UE69-F1
#
_entry.id   AF-A0AAF0UE69-F1
#
_cell.length_a   1.000
_cell.length_b   1.000
_cell.length_c   1.000
_cell.angle_alpha   90.00
_cell.angle_beta   90.00
_cell.angle_gamma   90.00
#
_symmetry.space_group_name_H-M   'P 1'
#
loop_
_entity.id
_entity.type
_entity.pdbx_description
1 polymer ?
#
loop_
_entity_poly.entity_id
_entity_poly.type
_entity_poly.pdbx_seq_one_letter_code
_entity_poly.pdbx_strand_id
1 'polypeptide(L)'
;MLHVPMILDELLAKKVIDLPESKRPEEINKVGDPRYCKFHRVLGHPTSKCFILKEKIMMLVSEGKIIIDQDETTEANHASVAPNQKKCSRSTFLQFGS
;
A
#
# COMPACT_ATOMS: atom_id res chain seq x y z
N MET A 1 5.23 -8.29 10.93
CA MET A 1 5.11 -7.57 9.62
C MET A 1 4.97 -6.09 9.91
N LEU A 2 5.67 -5.19 9.20
CA LEU A 2 5.47 -3.74 9.40
C LEU A 2 4.03 -3.35 9.05
N HIS A 3 3.30 -2.77 10.00
CA HIS A 3 1.94 -2.31 9.77
C HIS A 3 1.95 -0.94 9.06
N VAL A 4 2.33 -0.97 7.80
CA VAL A 4 2.58 0.20 6.93
C VAL A 4 1.43 1.24 6.94
N PRO A 5 0.14 0.86 6.91
CA PRO A 5 -0.94 1.85 6.96
C PRO A 5 -0.98 2.65 8.27
N MET A 6 -0.72 2.02 9.42
CA MET A 6 -0.68 2.73 10.71
C MET A 6 0.52 3.67 10.78
N ILE A 7 1.69 3.19 10.37
CA ILE A 7 2.92 4.00 10.37
C ILE A 7 2.71 5.24 9.48
N LEU A 8 2.13 5.08 8.30
CA LEU A 8 1.82 6.22 7.42
C LEU A 8 0.97 7.28 8.15
N ASP A 9 -0.06 6.86 8.86
CA ASP A 9 -0.97 7.79 9.54
C ASP A 9 -0.27 8.57 10.65
N GLU A 10 0.61 7.92 11.40
CA GLU A 10 1.45 8.60 12.39
C GLU A 10 2.45 9.56 11.75
N LEU A 11 3.11 9.15 10.65
CA LEU A 11 4.08 10.00 9.97
C LEU A 11 3.42 11.27 9.41
N LEU A 12 2.18 11.16 8.91
CA LEU A 12 1.39 12.30 8.46
C LEU A 12 0.95 13.20 9.62
N ALA A 13 0.49 12.61 10.72
CA ALA A 13 0.08 13.36 11.91
C ALA A 13 1.26 14.16 12.50
N LYS A 14 2.45 13.57 12.51
CA LYS A 14 3.70 14.20 12.98
C LYS A 14 4.38 15.06 11.91
N LYS A 15 3.82 15.15 10.69
CA LYS A 15 4.39 15.87 9.54
C LYS A 15 5.84 15.47 9.22
N VAL A 16 6.18 14.21 9.44
CA VAL A 16 7.52 13.66 9.12
C VAL A 16 7.66 13.42 7.62
N ILE A 17 6.54 13.13 6.94
CA ILE A 17 6.48 13.01 5.48
C ILE A 17 5.27 13.76 4.94
N ASP A 18 5.39 14.22 3.70
CA ASP A 18 4.28 14.75 2.93
C ASP A 18 3.78 13.73 1.91
N LEU A 19 2.47 13.81 1.62
CA LEU A 19 1.87 13.04 0.55
C LEU A 19 2.16 13.69 -0.81
N PRO A 20 2.57 12.90 -1.81
CA PRO A 20 2.62 13.35 -3.20
C PRO A 20 1.30 13.97 -3.66
N GLU A 21 1.40 14.91 -4.60
CA GLU A 21 0.24 15.42 -5.31
C GLU A 21 -0.42 14.27 -6.10
N SER A 22 -1.74 14.16 -6.00
CA SER A 22 -2.47 13.16 -6.78
C SER A 22 -2.56 13.63 -8.23
N LYS A 23 -2.11 12.78 -9.15
CA LYS A 23 -2.26 13.04 -10.59
C LYS A 23 -3.67 12.75 -11.11
N ARG A 24 -4.55 12.18 -10.28
CA ARG A 24 -5.88 11.70 -10.66
C ARG A 24 -6.91 12.15 -9.62
N PRO A 25 -7.36 13.42 -9.70
CA PRO A 25 -8.21 14.01 -8.68
C PRO A 25 -9.56 13.28 -8.51
N GLU A 26 -10.04 12.59 -9.55
CA GLU A 26 -11.27 11.79 -9.53
C GLU A 26 -11.18 10.60 -8.56
N GLU A 27 -9.97 10.13 -8.26
CA GLU A 27 -9.71 8.97 -7.40
C GLU A 27 -9.48 9.32 -5.93
N ILE A 28 -9.28 10.60 -5.60
CA ILE A 28 -8.97 11.06 -4.23
C ILE A 28 -10.07 10.65 -3.25
N ASN A 29 -11.33 10.63 -3.69
CA ASN A 29 -12.49 10.31 -2.86
C ASN A 29 -12.75 8.80 -2.73
N LYS A 30 -11.91 7.94 -3.31
CA LYS A 30 -12.09 6.47 -3.32
C LYS A 30 -11.43 5.79 -2.12
N VAL A 31 -11.37 6.45 -0.97
CA VAL A 31 -10.67 5.97 0.25
C VAL A 31 -11.21 4.62 0.74
N GLY A 32 -12.46 4.27 0.43
CA GLY A 32 -13.06 2.98 0.76
C GLY A 32 -12.70 1.82 -0.18
N ASP A 33 -11.98 2.07 -1.29
CA ASP A 33 -11.59 0.99 -2.23
C ASP A 33 -10.38 0.22 -1.67
N PRO A 34 -10.41 -1.13 -1.63
CA PRO A 34 -9.30 -1.94 -1.12
C PRO A 34 -8.01 -1.82 -1.95
N ARG A 35 -8.07 -1.27 -3.18
CA ARG A 35 -6.93 -0.97 -4.03
C ARG A 35 -6.48 0.49 -3.92
N TYR A 36 -7.09 1.29 -3.05
CA TYR A 36 -6.67 2.66 -2.83
C TYR A 36 -5.36 2.70 -2.03
N CYS A 37 -4.39 3.45 -2.55
CA CYS A 37 -3.17 3.75 -1.83
C CYS A 37 -3.29 5.14 -1.20
N LYS A 38 -3.30 5.22 0.13
CA LYS A 38 -3.37 6.48 0.88
C LYS A 38 -2.15 7.36 0.64
N PHE A 39 -0.99 6.74 0.39
CA PHE A 39 0.25 7.47 0.10
C PHE A 39 0.21 8.14 -1.28
N HIS A 40 -0.14 7.40 -2.33
CA HIS A 40 -0.19 7.97 -3.69
C HIS A 40 -1.51 8.68 -4.03
N ARG A 41 -2.55 8.53 -3.20
CA ARG A 41 -3.89 9.07 -3.41
C ARG A 41 -4.52 8.67 -4.76
N VAL A 42 -4.32 7.40 -5.15
CA VAL A 42 -4.82 6.80 -6.41
C VAL A 42 -5.25 5.35 -6.19
N LEU A 43 -6.02 4.81 -7.13
CA LEU A 43 -6.35 3.40 -7.21
C LEU A 43 -5.25 2.62 -7.94
N GLY A 44 -4.77 1.53 -7.33
CA GLY A 44 -3.84 0.61 -7.98
C GLY A 44 -3.34 -0.50 -7.06
N HIS A 45 -3.01 -0.16 -5.81
CA HIS A 45 -2.63 -1.11 -4.78
C HIS A 45 -3.07 -0.64 -3.39
N PRO A 46 -3.33 -1.55 -2.44
CA PRO A 46 -3.51 -1.16 -1.04
C PRO A 46 -2.24 -0.52 -0.49
N THR A 47 -2.39 0.42 0.44
CA THR A 47 -1.27 1.09 1.15
C THR A 47 -0.26 0.09 1.74
N SER A 48 -0.72 -1.07 2.24
CA SER A 48 0.13 -2.13 2.80
C SER A 48 1.12 -2.74 1.79
N LYS A 49 0.85 -2.60 0.49
CA LYS A 49 1.69 -3.10 -0.61
C LYS A 49 2.47 -1.98 -1.33
N CYS A 50 2.43 -0.75 -0.84
CA CYS A 50 3.15 0.36 -1.44
C CYS A 50 4.66 0.24 -1.19
N PHE A 51 5.43 -0.09 -2.23
CA PHE A 51 6.89 -0.25 -2.14
C PHE A 51 7.61 1.05 -1.81
N ILE A 52 7.26 2.15 -2.49
CA ILE A 52 7.85 3.48 -2.26
C ILE A 52 7.66 3.93 -0.81
N LEU A 53 6.47 3.69 -0.24
CA LEU A 53 6.21 4.01 1.16
C LEU A 53 7.07 3.16 2.10
N LYS A 54 7.19 1.85 1.85
CA LYS A 54 8.04 0.96 2.66
C LYS A 54 9.49 1.43 2.64
N GLU A 55 10.03 1.74 1.47
CA GLU A 55 11.39 2.24 1.33
C GLU A 55 11.59 3.56 2.08
N LYS A 56 10.66 4.51 1.96
CA LYS A 56 10.70 5.76 2.74
C LYS A 56 10.69 5.52 4.25
N ILE A 57 9.83 4.62 4.73
CA ILE A 57 9.79 4.24 6.14
C ILE A 57 11.14 3.65 6.58
N MET A 58 11.69 2.71 5.81
CA MET A 58 12.99 2.09 6.12
C MET A 58 14.13 3.12 6.13
N MET A 59 14.10 4.08 5.21
CA MET A 59 15.06 5.19 5.19
C MET A 59 14.96 6.04 6.46
N LEU A 60 13.75 6.44 6.88
CA LEU A 60 13.56 7.20 8.12
C LEU A 60 14.01 6.44 9.36
N VAL A 61 13.82 5.11 9.39
CA VAL A 61 14.34 4.25 10.47
C VAL A 61 15.87 4.25 10.45
N SER A 62 16.49 4.09 9.27
CA SER A 62 17.95 4.09 9.14
C SER A 62 18.58 5.43 9.53
N GLU A 63 17.86 6.53 9.30
CA GLU A 63 18.26 7.87 9.71
C GLU A 63 18.01 8.15 11.21
N GLY A 64 17.37 7.22 11.93
CA GLY A 64 16.99 7.39 13.33
C GLY A 64 15.90 8.44 13.57
N LYS A 65 15.21 8.88 12.51
CA LYS A 65 14.10 9.86 12.60
C LYS A 65 12.85 9.24 13.21
N ILE A 66 12.68 7.92 13.05
CA ILE A 66 11.61 7.15 13.65
C ILE A 66 12.16 5.84 14.21
N ILE A 67 11.53 5.36 15.28
CA ILE A 67 11.79 4.06 15.87
C ILE A 67 10.54 3.22 15.59
N ILE A 68 10.73 2.00 15.09
CA ILE A 68 9.63 1.06 14.88
C ILE A 68 9.97 -0.19 15.68
N ASP A 69 9.18 -0.46 16.71
CA ASP A 69 9.29 -1.69 17.48
C ASP A 69 8.78 -2.85 16.63
N GLN A 70 9.67 -3.77 16.26
CA GLN A 70 9.39 -4.88 15.35
C GLN A 70 8.79 -6.11 16.07
N ASP A 71 8.53 -6.02 17.38
CA ASP A 71 8.24 -7.17 18.27
C ASP A 71 6.87 -7.83 18.12
N GLU A 72 6.03 -7.43 17.16
CA GLU A 72 4.83 -8.20 16.80
C GLU A 72 5.05 -9.07 15.56
N THR A 73 5.87 -10.10 15.75
CA THR A 73 5.79 -11.35 14.98
C THR A 73 4.94 -12.35 15.75
N THR A 74 3.63 -12.12 15.86
CA THR A 74 2.70 -13.23 16.04
C THR A 74 2.16 -13.60 14.67
N GLU A 75 2.72 -14.69 14.16
CA GLU A 75 2.23 -15.40 12.99
C GLU A 75 0.75 -15.71 13.18
N ALA A 76 -0.09 -15.14 12.31
CA ALA A 76 -1.46 -15.56 12.19
C ALA A 76 -1.47 -17.00 11.65
N ASN A 77 -1.65 -17.97 12.54
CA ASN A 77 -2.28 -19.23 12.21
C ASN A 77 -3.70 -18.95 11.69
N HIS A 78 -3.84 -18.58 10.42
CA HIS A 78 -5.13 -18.67 9.73
C HIS A 78 -5.16 -19.98 8.95
N ALA A 79 -5.59 -21.03 9.64
CA ALA A 79 -6.03 -22.25 8.99
C ALA A 79 -7.15 -21.93 7.97
N SER A 80 -6.98 -22.46 6.76
CA SER A 80 -7.96 -22.80 5.73
C SER A 80 -9.15 -21.87 5.47
N VAL A 81 -9.23 -21.33 4.25
CA VAL A 81 -10.33 -21.62 3.30
C VAL A 81 -9.80 -21.36 1.89
N ALA A 82 -9.94 -22.36 1.01
CA ALA A 82 -9.52 -22.30 -0.38
C ALA A 82 -10.29 -21.22 -1.16
N PRO A 83 -9.64 -20.34 -1.96
CA PRO A 83 -10.37 -19.55 -2.93
C PRO A 83 -10.73 -20.46 -4.11
N ASN A 84 -12.02 -20.79 -4.16
CA ASN A 84 -12.70 -21.44 -5.25
C ASN A 84 -12.34 -20.78 -6.60
N GLN A 85 -11.91 -21.60 -7.53
CA GLN A 85 -11.47 -21.23 -8.87
C GLN A 85 -12.65 -20.63 -9.66
N LYS A 86 -12.67 -19.31 -9.86
CA LYS A 86 -13.55 -18.69 -10.85
C LYS A 86 -12.74 -17.83 -11.82
N LYS A 87 -12.16 -18.55 -12.79
CA LYS A 87 -11.87 -18.21 -14.19
C LYS A 87 -11.62 -16.72 -14.48
N CYS A 88 -10.35 -16.39 -14.66
CA CYS A 88 -9.90 -15.19 -15.37
C CYS A 88 -10.45 -15.20 -16.80
N SER A 89 -11.45 -14.37 -17.08
CA SER A 89 -11.88 -14.06 -18.43
C SER A 89 -10.80 -13.23 -19.11
N ARG A 90 -10.07 -13.91 -20.00
CA ARG A 90 -9.00 -13.40 -20.85
C ARG A 90 -9.56 -12.37 -21.84
N SER A 91 -9.45 -11.08 -21.53
CA SER A 91 -9.75 -9.99 -22.47
C SER A 91 -8.47 -9.50 -23.17
N THR A 92 -8.30 -10.04 -24.38
CA THR A 92 -7.79 -9.41 -25.62
C THR A 92 -6.37 -8.82 -25.64
N PHE A 93 -5.53 -9.48 -26.44
CA PHE A 93 -4.24 -9.02 -26.94
C PHE A 93 -4.39 -7.70 -27.72
N LEU A 94 -3.57 -6.70 -27.40
CA LEU A 94 -3.29 -5.58 -28.31
C LEU A 94 -2.28 -6.09 -29.35
N GLN A 95 -2.69 -6.15 -30.61
CA GLN A 95 -1.79 -6.44 -31.73
C GLN A 95 -1.53 -5.11 -32.46
N PHE A 96 -0.27 -4.65 -32.42
CA PHE A 96 0.22 -3.57 -33.27
C PHE A 96 1.31 -4.14 -34.20
N GLY A 97 1.23 -3.76 -35.49
CA GLY A 97 2.21 -4.06 -36.55
C GLY A 97 1.50 -4.61 -37.80
N SER A 98 1.57 -4.01 -38.99
CA SER A 98 2.36 -2.88 -39.53
C SER A 98 1.47 -1.97 -40.39
#